data_AF-A0A850XTY9-F1
#
_entry.id   AF-A0A850XTY9-F1
#
_cell.length_a   1.000
_cell.length_b   1.000
_cell.length_c   1.000
_cell.angle_alpha   90.00
_cell.angle_beta   90.00
_cell.angle_gamma   90.00
#
_symmetry.space_group_name_H-M   'P 1'
#
loop_
_entity.id
_entity.type
_entity.pdbx_description
1 polymer ?
#
loop_
_entity_poly.entity_id
_entity_poly.type
_entity_poly.pdbx_seq_one_letter_code
_entity_poly.pdbx_strand_id
1 'polypeptide(L)'
;PAWICQRFRNSYHYATLYDRDRRIPVYSAYKYQPGPGDRSKSWFVEPQLIDPEYVKDMYGEDYIEMKYKITPEKTGQSQAINKDYKHLQSLNLERGHLSPSCHHTGNNKKWATFTLTNIVPQDSTLNKGAWNDYETTTMKEKTNGCETTYVIVGILPGNNYISGKRVNVPSHIWSAACCVVGTKPKKAWAVIAENNKKNKVQELSLGQLEARLRDFYGGRMITLFNNACPRQ
;
A
#
# COMPACT_ATOMS: atom_id res chain seq x y z
N PRO A 1 1.98 -13.37 -8.75
CA PRO A 1 1.48 -12.01 -8.39
C PRO A 1 0.05 -11.81 -8.95
N ALA A 2 -0.68 -10.81 -8.46
CA ALA A 2 -2.03 -10.44 -8.92
C ALA A 2 -2.14 -8.93 -9.12
N TRP A 3 -2.80 -8.51 -10.20
CA TRP A 3 -3.12 -7.11 -10.49
C TRP A 3 -4.52 -6.83 -9.97
N ILE A 4 -4.64 -5.90 -9.03
CA ILE A 4 -5.90 -5.61 -8.35
C ILE A 4 -6.22 -4.14 -8.59
N CYS A 5 -7.41 -3.87 -9.13
CA CYS A 5 -8.02 -2.54 -9.07
C CYS A 5 -9.00 -2.57 -7.91
N GLN A 6 -8.66 -1.95 -6.78
CA GLN A 6 -9.49 -1.98 -5.59
C GLN A 6 -10.83 -1.32 -5.84
N ARG A 7 -11.87 -2.15 -5.84
CA ARG A 7 -13.25 -1.74 -6.04
C ARG A 7 -14.00 -1.88 -4.72
N PHE A 8 -14.69 -0.81 -4.33
CA PHE A 8 -15.51 -0.80 -3.11
C PHE A 8 -16.76 0.02 -3.39
N ARG A 9 -17.92 -0.57 -3.08
CA ARG A 9 -19.25 0.01 -3.36
C ARG A 9 -19.36 0.45 -4.82
N ASN A 10 -19.10 -0.48 -5.73
CA ASN A 10 -19.23 -0.32 -7.17
C ASN A 10 -18.27 0.68 -7.83
N SER A 11 -17.30 1.25 -7.11
CA SER A 11 -16.34 2.24 -7.63
C SER A 11 -14.89 1.81 -7.43
N TYR A 12 -14.02 2.12 -8.39
CA TYR A 12 -12.58 1.90 -8.29
C TYR A 12 -11.89 3.08 -7.59
N HIS A 13 -10.91 2.77 -6.72
CA HIS A 13 -10.25 3.78 -5.88
C HIS A 13 -8.75 3.89 -6.09
N TYR A 14 -8.06 2.75 -6.20
CA TYR A 14 -6.62 2.66 -6.48
C TYR A 14 -6.28 1.30 -7.09
N ALA A 15 -5.01 1.07 -7.42
CA ALA A 15 -4.54 -0.21 -7.93
C ALA A 15 -3.33 -0.73 -7.14
N THR A 16 -3.18 -2.05 -7.07
CA THR A 16 -2.10 -2.73 -6.35
C THR A 16 -1.59 -3.92 -7.17
N LEU A 17 -0.27 -4.06 -7.23
CA LEU A 17 0.36 -5.34 -7.58
C LEU A 17 0.56 -6.12 -6.28
N TYR A 18 -0.09 -7.27 -6.15
CA TYR A 18 -0.08 -8.09 -4.94
C TYR A 18 0.74 -9.37 -5.14
N ASP A 19 1.61 -9.67 -4.18
CA ASP A 19 2.36 -10.93 -4.12
C ASP A 19 1.55 -11.96 -3.32
N ARG A 20 0.97 -12.94 -4.02
CA ARG A 20 0.16 -14.01 -3.41
C ARG A 20 1.01 -14.97 -2.56
N ASP A 21 2.28 -15.16 -2.91
CA ASP A 21 3.15 -16.10 -2.22
C ASP A 21 3.60 -15.53 -0.88
N ARG A 22 3.96 -14.23 -0.88
CA ARG A 22 4.35 -13.48 0.33
C ARG A 22 3.19 -12.86 1.09
N ARG A 23 1.99 -12.89 0.50
CA ARG A 23 0.73 -12.31 1.00
C ARG A 23 0.84 -10.82 1.38
N ILE A 24 1.57 -10.05 0.59
CA ILE A 24 1.76 -8.61 0.77
C ILE A 24 1.62 -7.88 -0.57
N PRO A 25 1.18 -6.60 -0.57
CA PRO A 25 1.32 -5.77 -1.75
C PRO A 25 2.80 -5.52 -2.07
N VAL A 26 3.15 -5.59 -3.36
CA VAL A 26 4.46 -5.16 -3.87
C VAL A 26 4.48 -3.64 -3.99
N TYR A 27 3.44 -3.06 -4.59
CA TYR A 27 3.19 -1.62 -4.62
C TYR A 27 1.71 -1.32 -4.83
N SER A 28 1.28 -0.13 -4.39
CA SER A 28 -0.02 0.48 -4.66
C SER A 28 0.18 1.83 -5.36
N ALA A 29 -0.70 2.15 -6.32
CA ALA A 29 -0.69 3.39 -7.06
C ALA A 29 -2.05 4.10 -6.98
N TYR A 30 -2.05 5.40 -6.68
CA TYR A 30 -3.26 6.20 -6.46
C TYR A 30 -3.05 7.68 -6.76
N LYS A 31 -4.16 8.44 -6.80
CA LYS A 31 -4.14 9.91 -6.81
C LYS A 31 -4.23 10.43 -5.37
N TYR A 32 -3.35 11.35 -4.98
CA TYR A 32 -3.42 12.01 -3.69
C TYR A 32 -4.58 13.00 -3.67
N GLN A 33 -5.56 12.74 -2.81
CA GLN A 33 -6.81 13.50 -2.67
C GLN A 33 -7.22 13.60 -1.19
N PRO A 34 -6.41 14.23 -0.32
CA PRO A 34 -6.72 14.32 1.10
C PRO A 34 -8.01 15.11 1.34
N GLY A 35 -8.75 14.75 2.37
CA GLY A 35 -9.98 15.45 2.74
C GLY A 35 -10.74 14.76 3.88
N PRO A 36 -11.93 15.30 4.22
CA PRO A 36 -12.74 14.82 5.34
C PRO A 36 -13.23 13.39 5.14
N GLY A 37 -13.59 12.73 6.23
CA GLY A 37 -14.17 11.39 6.24
C GLY A 37 -13.55 10.49 7.29
N ASP A 38 -14.28 9.45 7.67
CA ASP A 38 -13.93 8.56 8.76
C ASP A 38 -13.10 7.37 8.30
N ARG A 39 -12.27 6.85 9.21
CA ARG A 39 -11.59 5.56 9.03
C ARG A 39 -12.61 4.42 9.12
N SER A 40 -12.38 3.36 8.34
CA SER A 40 -13.19 2.14 8.46
C SER A 40 -12.92 1.48 9.81
N LYS A 41 -13.96 0.90 10.41
CA LYS A 41 -13.84 -0.02 11.56
C LYS A 41 -13.69 -1.47 11.11
N SER A 42 -13.95 -1.75 9.84
CA SER A 42 -13.93 -3.08 9.24
C SER A 42 -12.72 -3.24 8.33
N TRP A 43 -12.21 -4.48 8.29
CA TRP A 43 -11.20 -4.92 7.34
C TRP A 43 -11.85 -5.75 6.23
N PHE A 44 -11.31 -5.63 5.03
CA PHE A 44 -11.84 -6.28 3.84
C PHE A 44 -10.83 -7.25 3.21
N VAL A 45 -11.34 -8.17 2.40
CA VAL A 45 -10.59 -9.09 1.52
C VAL A 45 -11.12 -8.97 0.09
N GLU A 46 -10.34 -9.47 -0.86
CA GLU A 46 -10.61 -9.41 -2.30
C GLU A 46 -11.21 -10.73 -2.81
N PRO A 47 -12.52 -10.82 -3.10
CA PRO A 47 -13.15 -12.09 -3.48
C PRO A 47 -12.61 -12.63 -4.80
N GLN A 48 -12.31 -11.73 -5.75
CA GLN A 48 -11.67 -12.03 -7.03
C GLN A 48 -10.29 -12.73 -6.91
N LEU A 49 -9.65 -12.70 -5.73
CA LEU A 49 -8.42 -13.47 -5.51
C LEU A 49 -8.69 -14.93 -5.13
N ILE A 50 -9.85 -15.22 -4.53
CA ILE A 50 -10.29 -16.57 -4.17
C ILE A 50 -10.70 -17.33 -5.42
N ASP A 51 -11.55 -16.70 -6.23
CA ASP A 51 -12.03 -17.22 -7.50
C ASP A 51 -12.27 -16.03 -8.46
N PRO A 52 -11.75 -16.05 -9.70
CA PRO A 52 -11.92 -14.96 -10.66
C PRO A 52 -13.39 -14.69 -11.04
N GLU A 53 -14.29 -15.66 -10.86
CA GLU A 53 -15.73 -15.50 -11.11
C GLU A 53 -16.46 -14.77 -9.96
N TYR A 54 -15.79 -14.56 -8.81
CA TYR A 54 -16.37 -13.83 -7.70
C TYR A 54 -16.43 -12.33 -7.96
N VAL A 55 -17.24 -11.65 -7.13
CA VAL A 55 -17.45 -10.21 -7.28
C VAL A 55 -16.14 -9.44 -7.12
N LYS A 56 -16.01 -8.36 -7.90
CA LYS A 56 -14.83 -7.49 -7.88
C LYS A 56 -14.78 -6.53 -6.68
N ASP A 57 -15.93 -6.28 -6.04
CA ASP A 57 -15.99 -5.45 -4.84
C ASP A 57 -15.34 -6.19 -3.66
N MET A 58 -14.54 -5.49 -2.87
CA MET A 58 -14.01 -6.00 -1.61
C MET A 58 -15.12 -6.09 -0.55
N TYR A 59 -15.07 -7.11 0.31
CA TYR A 59 -16.02 -7.32 1.40
C TYR A 59 -15.32 -7.86 2.65
N GLY A 60 -16.01 -7.79 3.80
CA GLY A 60 -15.52 -8.40 5.04
C GLY A 60 -15.52 -9.93 4.93
N GLU A 61 -14.64 -10.58 5.69
CA GLU A 61 -14.49 -12.04 5.69
C GLU A 61 -15.82 -12.75 5.98
N ASP A 62 -16.57 -12.32 7.00
CA ASP A 62 -17.89 -12.89 7.35
C ASP A 62 -18.88 -12.91 6.18
N TYR A 63 -18.92 -11.84 5.38
CA TYR A 63 -19.80 -11.77 4.20
C TYR A 63 -19.37 -12.77 3.13
N ILE A 64 -18.06 -12.93 2.94
CA ILE A 64 -17.48 -13.85 1.95
C ILE A 64 -17.72 -15.31 2.34
N GLU A 65 -17.51 -15.63 3.61
CA GLU A 65 -17.79 -16.97 4.15
C GLU A 65 -19.27 -17.33 3.98
N MET A 66 -20.19 -16.42 4.35
CA MET A 66 -21.63 -16.65 4.20
C MET A 66 -22.06 -16.76 2.73
N LYS A 67 -21.63 -15.83 1.87
CA LYS A 67 -22.07 -15.76 0.48
C LYS A 67 -21.59 -16.94 -0.35
N TYR A 68 -20.33 -17.31 -0.17
CA TYR A 68 -19.67 -18.33 -0.99
C TYR A 68 -19.57 -19.70 -0.30
N LYS A 69 -20.03 -19.80 0.95
CA LYS A 69 -20.01 -21.04 1.76
C LYS A 69 -18.59 -21.62 1.87
N ILE A 70 -17.61 -20.75 2.11
CA ILE A 70 -16.20 -21.11 2.26
C ILE A 70 -15.69 -20.77 3.66
N THR A 71 -14.58 -21.38 4.07
CA THR A 71 -13.94 -21.10 5.36
C THR A 71 -12.95 -19.92 5.26
N PRO A 72 -12.58 -19.28 6.39
CA PRO A 72 -11.51 -18.28 6.40
C PRO A 72 -10.19 -18.83 5.84
N GLU A 73 -9.88 -20.12 6.08
CA GLU A 73 -8.68 -20.78 5.55
C GLU A 73 -8.68 -20.82 4.02
N LYS A 74 -9.85 -21.04 3.39
CA LYS A 74 -9.98 -21.02 1.93
C LYS A 74 -9.69 -19.63 1.37
N THR A 75 -10.21 -18.57 2.00
CA THR A 75 -9.85 -17.19 1.68
C THR A 75 -8.34 -16.95 1.87
N GLY A 76 -7.79 -17.45 2.97
CA GLY A 76 -6.36 -17.33 3.32
C GLY A 76 -5.40 -18.10 2.40
N GLN A 77 -5.88 -18.95 1.49
CA GLN A 77 -5.04 -19.60 0.49
C GLN A 77 -4.49 -18.58 -0.51
N SER A 78 -5.32 -17.60 -0.91
CA SER A 78 -5.00 -16.65 -1.99
C SER A 78 -4.54 -15.27 -1.53
N GLN A 79 -4.77 -14.92 -0.26
CA GLN A 79 -4.44 -13.61 0.32
C GLN A 79 -4.23 -13.70 1.83
N ALA A 80 -3.84 -12.58 2.44
CA ALA A 80 -3.83 -12.42 3.89
C ALA A 80 -5.26 -12.26 4.43
N ILE A 81 -5.50 -12.79 5.63
CA ILE A 81 -6.76 -12.68 6.38
C ILE A 81 -6.54 -12.03 7.74
N ASN A 82 -7.60 -11.62 8.43
CA ASN A 82 -7.51 -10.90 9.71
C ASN A 82 -6.73 -11.68 10.77
N LYS A 83 -6.88 -13.01 10.77
CA LYS A 83 -6.14 -13.93 11.64
C LYS A 83 -4.63 -13.76 11.50
N ASP A 84 -4.13 -13.48 10.29
CA ASP A 84 -2.70 -13.30 10.02
C ASP A 84 -2.09 -12.10 10.76
N TYR A 85 -2.92 -11.11 11.10
CA TYR A 85 -2.52 -9.86 11.73
C TYR A 85 -2.95 -9.77 13.21
N LYS A 86 -3.39 -10.87 13.83
CA LYS A 86 -3.92 -10.88 15.21
C LYS A 86 -2.87 -10.54 16.28
N HIS A 87 -1.62 -10.93 16.08
CA HIS A 87 -0.57 -10.87 17.12
C HIS A 87 0.50 -9.78 16.90
N LEU A 88 0.25 -8.82 16.00
CA LEU A 88 1.25 -7.81 15.63
C LEU A 88 1.80 -7.01 16.82
N GLN A 89 0.94 -6.66 17.79
CA GLN A 89 1.35 -5.87 18.95
C GLN A 89 2.46 -6.54 19.77
N SER A 90 2.40 -7.86 19.93
CA SER A 90 3.45 -8.64 20.62
C SER A 90 4.80 -8.63 19.89
N LEU A 91 4.80 -8.28 18.60
CA LEU A 91 5.98 -8.18 17.74
C LEU A 91 6.41 -6.73 17.51
N ASN A 92 5.78 -5.75 18.18
CA ASN A 92 5.93 -4.31 17.91
C ASN A 92 5.68 -3.94 16.43
N LEU A 93 4.66 -4.56 15.83
CA LEU A 93 4.23 -4.27 14.46
C LEU A 93 2.80 -3.71 14.44
N GLU A 94 2.44 -3.07 13.34
CA GLU A 94 1.09 -2.59 13.01
C GLU A 94 0.68 -2.96 11.58
N ARG A 95 -0.62 -2.77 11.29
CA ARG A 95 -1.16 -2.85 9.94
C ARG A 95 -0.80 -1.57 9.16
N GLY A 96 0.37 -1.59 8.52
CA GLY A 96 0.87 -0.49 7.69
C GLY A 96 0.16 -0.44 6.34
N HIS A 97 -0.35 0.73 5.96
CA HIS A 97 -1.03 0.91 4.67
C HIS A 97 -0.03 1.34 3.60
N LEU A 98 -0.17 0.83 2.37
CA LEU A 98 0.54 1.40 1.22
C LEU A 98 -0.22 2.57 0.61
N SER A 99 -1.52 2.43 0.40
CA SER A 99 -2.43 3.53 0.11
C SER A 99 -3.06 3.98 1.43
N PRO A 100 -2.58 5.06 2.08
CA PRO A 100 -3.03 5.43 3.42
C PRO A 100 -4.34 6.23 3.36
N SER A 101 -5.22 5.99 4.33
CA SER A 101 -6.54 6.63 4.42
C SER A 101 -6.50 8.17 4.48
N CYS A 102 -5.43 8.75 5.02
CA CYS A 102 -5.26 10.21 5.09
C CYS A 102 -5.06 10.86 3.71
N HIS A 103 -4.65 10.11 2.69
CA HIS A 103 -4.48 10.59 1.31
C HIS A 103 -5.78 10.58 0.49
N HIS A 104 -6.90 10.16 1.08
CA HIS A 104 -8.19 10.02 0.41
C HIS A 104 -9.27 10.85 1.09
N THR A 105 -10.27 11.27 0.31
CA THR A 105 -11.40 12.09 0.76
C THR A 105 -12.72 11.32 0.63
N GLY A 106 -13.59 11.46 1.63
CA GLY A 106 -14.87 10.77 1.75
C GLY A 106 -14.75 9.33 2.26
N ASN A 107 -15.80 8.87 2.95
CA ASN A 107 -15.82 7.58 3.62
C ASN A 107 -15.53 6.41 2.68
N ASN A 108 -16.14 6.36 1.49
CA ASN A 108 -15.93 5.22 0.57
C ASN A 108 -14.47 5.07 0.12
N LYS A 109 -13.80 6.17 -0.26
CA LYS A 109 -12.39 6.12 -0.69
C LYS A 109 -11.47 5.76 0.48
N LYS A 110 -11.71 6.35 1.65
CA LYS A 110 -10.98 6.04 2.88
C LYS A 110 -11.19 4.60 3.33
N TRP A 111 -12.38 4.03 3.21
CA TRP A 111 -12.67 2.67 3.62
C TRP A 111 -12.11 1.64 2.64
N ALA A 112 -12.06 1.98 1.35
CA ALA A 112 -11.42 1.14 0.34
C ALA A 112 -9.94 0.83 0.66
N THR A 113 -9.25 1.66 1.46
CA THR A 113 -7.86 1.40 1.85
C THR A 113 -7.70 0.31 2.92
N PHE A 114 -8.80 -0.12 3.56
CA PHE A 114 -8.81 -1.10 4.66
C PHE A 114 -9.00 -2.54 4.15
N THR A 115 -8.58 -2.84 2.92
CA THR A 115 -8.42 -4.21 2.42
C THR A 115 -7.04 -4.74 2.78
N LEU A 116 -6.94 -6.00 3.23
CA LEU A 116 -5.67 -6.59 3.66
C LEU A 116 -4.66 -6.74 2.50
N THR A 117 -5.12 -6.66 1.26
CA THR A 117 -4.24 -6.61 0.07
C THR A 117 -3.50 -5.28 -0.08
N ASN A 118 -3.82 -4.27 0.73
CA ASN A 118 -3.12 -2.98 0.82
C ASN A 118 -2.25 -2.86 2.09
N ILE A 119 -2.15 -3.93 2.87
CA ILE A 119 -1.53 -3.92 4.21
C ILE A 119 -0.25 -4.73 4.24
N VAL A 120 0.73 -4.23 4.97
CA VAL A 120 1.95 -4.94 5.37
C VAL A 120 2.15 -4.88 6.88
N PRO A 121 2.87 -5.83 7.48
CA PRO A 121 3.37 -5.68 8.85
C PRO A 121 4.45 -4.59 8.88
N GLN A 122 4.16 -3.47 9.54
CA GLN A 122 5.07 -2.32 9.63
C GLN A 122 5.51 -2.10 11.07
N ASP A 123 6.78 -1.76 11.30
CA ASP A 123 7.30 -1.44 12.63
C ASP A 123 6.49 -0.30 13.26
N SER A 124 6.01 -0.51 14.49
CA SER A 124 5.12 0.43 15.18
C SER A 124 5.73 1.82 15.35
N THR A 125 7.04 1.90 15.61
CA THR A 125 7.73 3.18 15.82
C THR A 125 7.80 3.95 14.50
N LEU A 126 8.13 3.26 13.40
CA LEU A 126 8.12 3.86 12.08
C LEU A 126 6.71 4.28 11.64
N ASN A 127 5.72 3.39 11.77
CA ASN A 127 4.34 3.62 11.32
C ASN A 127 3.70 4.82 12.00
N LYS A 128 3.94 5.01 13.31
CA LYS A 128 3.40 6.13 14.10
C LYS A 128 4.26 7.39 14.07
N GLY A 129 5.53 7.25 13.70
CA GLY A 129 6.51 8.32 13.71
C GLY A 129 6.77 8.85 12.30
N ALA A 130 8.01 8.71 11.83
CA ALA A 130 8.52 9.38 10.64
C ALA A 130 7.75 9.00 9.36
N TRP A 131 7.19 7.79 9.26
CA TRP A 131 6.36 7.43 8.11
C TRP A 131 5.01 8.16 8.15
N ASN A 132 4.38 8.25 9.32
CA ASN A 132 3.16 9.05 9.50
C ASN A 132 3.43 10.55 9.26
N ASP A 133 4.57 11.07 9.69
CA ASP A 133 4.95 12.47 9.42
C ASP A 133 5.12 12.73 7.92
N TYR A 134 5.72 11.79 7.19
CA TYR A 134 5.79 11.85 5.73
C TYR A 134 4.39 11.89 5.09
N GLU A 135 3.50 10.97 5.49
CA GLU A 135 2.14 10.88 4.93
C GLU A 135 1.29 12.12 5.25
N THR A 136 1.38 12.65 6.47
CA THR A 136 0.49 13.71 6.96
C THR A 136 1.02 15.13 6.73
N THR A 137 2.34 15.32 6.78
CA THR A 137 2.98 16.63 6.69
C THR A 137 3.72 16.80 5.36
N THR A 138 4.73 15.97 5.09
CA THR A 138 5.59 16.13 3.90
C THR A 138 4.80 16.02 2.60
N MET A 139 3.88 15.05 2.50
CA MET A 139 3.04 14.89 1.30
C MET A 139 2.15 16.10 1.03
N LYS A 140 1.62 16.73 2.09
CA LYS A 140 0.81 17.95 1.98
C LYS A 140 1.66 19.11 1.46
N GLU A 141 2.83 19.34 2.07
CA GLU A 141 3.74 20.41 1.69
C GLU A 141 4.28 20.26 0.27
N LYS A 142 4.77 19.07 -0.09
CA LYS A 142 5.32 18.81 -1.42
C LYS A 142 4.25 18.84 -2.51
N THR A 143 2.98 18.61 -2.18
CA THR A 143 1.86 18.73 -3.14
C THR A 143 1.43 20.18 -3.41
N ASN A 144 1.93 21.18 -2.66
CA ASN A 144 1.59 22.58 -2.91
C ASN A 144 1.94 23.00 -4.36
N GLY A 145 0.95 23.59 -5.02
CA GLY A 145 1.05 24.04 -6.41
C GLY A 145 0.98 22.93 -7.47
N CYS A 146 0.45 21.76 -7.11
CA CYS A 146 0.11 20.66 -8.01
C CYS A 146 -1.40 20.63 -8.24
N GLU A 147 -1.84 20.42 -9.48
CA GLU A 147 -3.26 20.15 -9.77
C GLU A 147 -3.61 18.68 -9.49
N THR A 148 -2.70 17.78 -9.84
CA THR A 148 -2.81 16.36 -9.51
C THR A 148 -1.46 15.83 -9.04
N THR A 149 -1.46 15.09 -7.93
CA THR A 149 -0.30 14.32 -7.48
C THR A 149 -0.60 12.83 -7.62
N TYR A 150 0.17 12.15 -8.46
CA TYR A 150 0.16 10.70 -8.58
C TYR A 150 1.17 10.10 -7.60
N VAL A 151 0.80 9.04 -6.91
CA VAL A 151 1.65 8.41 -5.89
C VAL A 151 1.77 6.91 -6.16
N ILE A 152 2.98 6.38 -6.01
CA ILE A 152 3.27 4.96 -5.97
C ILE A 152 3.97 4.68 -4.64
N VAL A 153 3.38 3.84 -3.80
CA VAL A 153 3.97 3.38 -2.55
C VAL A 153 4.26 1.90 -2.71
N GLY A 154 5.44 1.46 -2.31
CA GLY A 154 5.80 0.05 -2.40
C GLY A 154 6.72 -0.39 -1.29
N ILE A 155 7.07 -1.66 -1.35
CA ILE A 155 7.92 -2.30 -0.35
C ILE A 155 9.11 -2.99 -1.00
N LEU A 156 10.09 -3.33 -0.18
CA LEU A 156 11.10 -4.35 -0.48
C LEU A 156 10.87 -5.52 0.48
N PRO A 157 10.68 -6.76 -0.01
CA PRO A 157 10.49 -7.91 0.86
C PRO A 157 11.64 -8.06 1.87
N GLY A 158 11.31 -8.59 3.06
CA GLY A 158 12.30 -8.94 4.08
C GLY A 158 12.47 -10.45 4.23
N ASN A 159 13.30 -10.85 5.19
CA ASN A 159 13.54 -12.27 5.51
C ASN A 159 12.64 -12.78 6.65
N ASN A 160 11.90 -11.90 7.31
CA ASN A 160 11.03 -12.22 8.42
C ASN A 160 9.57 -12.39 7.98
N TYR A 161 8.81 -13.17 8.73
CA TYR A 161 7.39 -13.43 8.47
C TYR A 161 6.61 -13.51 9.78
N ILE A 162 5.32 -13.24 9.71
CA ILE A 162 4.35 -13.44 10.79
C ILE A 162 3.40 -14.60 10.48
N SER A 163 2.55 -14.96 11.45
CA SER A 163 1.47 -15.96 11.28
C SER A 163 1.99 -17.29 10.69
N GLY A 164 3.05 -17.85 11.29
CA GLY A 164 3.60 -19.14 10.84
C GLY A 164 4.11 -19.11 9.40
N LYS A 165 4.87 -18.07 9.03
CA LYS A 165 5.42 -17.86 7.67
C LYS A 165 4.40 -17.53 6.58
N ARG A 166 3.18 -17.11 6.93
CA ARG A 166 2.14 -16.78 5.94
C ARG A 166 2.32 -15.40 5.31
N VAL A 167 2.67 -14.39 6.09
CA VAL A 167 2.76 -12.98 5.64
C VAL A 167 4.17 -12.46 5.85
N ASN A 168 4.81 -11.98 4.78
CA ASN A 168 6.15 -11.41 4.83
C ASN A 168 6.16 -10.07 5.56
N VAL A 169 7.20 -9.84 6.36
CA VAL A 169 7.51 -8.52 6.93
C VAL A 169 8.49 -7.84 5.97
N PRO A 170 8.12 -6.73 5.31
CA PRO A 170 9.02 -6.05 4.40
C PRO A 170 10.24 -5.50 5.14
N SER A 171 11.38 -5.45 4.46
CA SER A 171 12.61 -4.83 4.98
C SER A 171 12.59 -3.32 4.86
N HIS A 172 11.94 -2.81 3.81
CA HIS A 172 11.82 -1.38 3.53
C HIS A 172 10.44 -1.03 2.99
N ILE A 173 10.06 0.21 3.21
CA ILE A 173 8.89 0.86 2.60
C ILE A 173 9.39 2.09 1.86
N TRP A 174 8.87 2.35 0.67
CA TRP A 174 9.23 3.49 -0.15
C TRP A 174 7.98 4.12 -0.77
N SER A 175 8.08 5.40 -1.09
CA SER A 175 7.04 6.14 -1.78
C SER A 175 7.67 7.06 -2.83
N ALA A 176 7.03 7.16 -3.99
CA ALA A 176 7.38 8.06 -5.06
C ALA A 176 6.13 8.85 -5.45
N ALA A 177 6.29 10.14 -5.70
CA ALA A 177 5.18 11.01 -6.08
C ALA A 177 5.55 11.91 -7.26
N CYS A 178 4.58 12.17 -8.11
CA CYS A 178 4.71 13.03 -9.27
C CYS A 178 3.59 14.08 -9.30
N CYS A 179 4.01 15.33 -9.23
CA CYS A 179 3.17 16.52 -9.29
C CYS A 179 2.95 16.93 -10.75
N VAL A 180 1.70 17.10 -11.15
CA VAL A 180 1.29 17.48 -12.50
C VAL A 180 0.45 18.76 -12.44
N VAL A 181 0.70 19.66 -13.38
CA VAL A 181 -0.10 20.88 -13.64
C VAL A 181 -0.50 20.87 -15.11
N GLY A 182 -1.80 20.86 -15.39
CA GLY A 182 -2.35 20.51 -16.70
C GLY A 182 -1.94 19.09 -17.10
N THR A 183 -1.19 18.98 -18.20
CA THR A 183 -0.63 17.72 -18.70
C THR A 183 0.88 17.58 -18.43
N LYS A 184 1.51 18.58 -17.79
CA LYS A 184 2.97 18.65 -17.65
C LYS A 184 3.41 18.26 -16.24
N PRO A 185 4.29 17.26 -16.11
CA PRO A 185 4.98 16.96 -14.85
C PRO A 185 5.80 18.17 -14.40
N LYS A 186 5.54 18.66 -13.19
CA LYS A 186 6.16 19.87 -12.63
C LYS A 186 7.33 19.53 -11.70
N LYS A 187 7.14 18.54 -10.83
CA LYS A 187 8.15 18.07 -9.87
C LYS A 187 7.85 16.64 -9.44
N ALA A 188 8.87 15.94 -8.97
CA ALA A 188 8.73 14.62 -8.38
C ALA A 188 9.60 14.51 -7.14
N TRP A 189 9.26 13.59 -6.26
CA TRP A 189 10.07 13.27 -5.08
C TRP A 189 9.89 11.82 -4.71
N ALA A 190 10.83 11.31 -3.94
CA ALA A 190 10.78 9.97 -3.41
C ALA A 190 11.26 9.94 -1.96
N VAL A 191 10.83 8.90 -1.25
CA VAL A 191 11.34 8.56 0.08
C VAL A 191 11.51 7.06 0.22
N ILE A 192 12.40 6.63 1.11
CA ILE A 192 12.55 5.24 1.53
C ILE A 192 12.87 5.17 3.02
N ALA A 193 12.36 4.15 3.69
CA ALA A 193 12.62 3.87 5.10
C ALA A 193 12.91 2.39 5.30
N GLU A 194 13.90 2.08 6.16
CA GLU A 194 14.03 0.74 6.74
C GLU A 194 12.84 0.49 7.66
N ASN A 195 12.18 -0.67 7.54
CA ASN A 195 11.04 -1.05 8.35
C ASN A 195 11.46 -1.50 9.75
N ASN A 196 11.93 -0.56 10.57
CA ASN A 196 12.46 -0.82 11.90
C ASN A 196 12.34 0.37 12.87
N LYS A 197 12.66 0.11 14.13
CA LYS A 197 12.65 1.07 15.24
C LYS A 197 13.58 2.29 15.11
N LYS A 198 14.45 2.37 14.08
CA LYS A 198 15.27 3.57 13.86
C LYS A 198 14.41 4.78 13.48
N ASN A 199 13.19 4.54 13.00
CA ASN A 199 12.20 5.58 12.73
C ASN A 199 12.73 6.70 11.83
N LYS A 200 13.33 6.33 10.70
CA LYS A 200 14.00 7.26 9.80
C LYS A 200 13.48 7.11 8.37
N VAL A 201 12.91 8.20 7.86
CA VAL A 201 12.59 8.35 6.43
C VAL A 201 13.74 9.09 5.76
N GLN A 202 14.27 8.53 4.67
CA GLN A 202 15.25 9.17 3.83
C GLN A 202 14.57 9.78 2.61
N GLU A 203 14.76 11.09 2.41
CA GLU A 203 14.38 11.76 1.17
C GLU A 203 15.36 11.45 0.04
N LEU A 204 14.79 11.26 -1.16
CA LEU A 204 15.51 10.95 -2.39
C LEU A 204 14.88 11.71 -3.57
N SER A 205 15.65 11.93 -4.62
CA SER A 205 15.09 12.20 -5.93
C SER A 205 14.43 10.94 -6.51
N LEU A 206 13.54 11.11 -7.50
CA LEU A 206 12.90 9.96 -8.16
C LEU A 206 13.95 9.02 -8.78
N GLY A 207 14.98 9.57 -9.43
CA GLY A 207 16.04 8.78 -10.05
C GLY A 207 16.91 8.03 -9.03
N GLN A 208 17.15 8.62 -7.85
CA GLN A 208 17.86 7.93 -6.77
C GLN A 208 17.07 6.74 -6.23
N LEU A 209 15.74 6.87 -6.09
CA LEU A 209 14.90 5.73 -5.72
C LEU A 209 14.91 4.66 -6.81
N GLU A 210 14.71 5.01 -8.08
CA GLU A 210 14.76 4.07 -9.21
C GLU A 210 16.09 3.28 -9.24
N ALA A 211 17.23 3.95 -9.00
CA ALA A 211 18.54 3.30 -8.91
C ALA A 211 18.62 2.31 -7.74
N ARG A 212 18.15 2.68 -6.55
CA ARG A 212 18.13 1.76 -5.39
C ARG A 212 17.26 0.54 -5.62
N LEU A 213 16.08 0.74 -6.22
CA LEU A 213 15.19 -0.37 -6.55
C LEU A 213 15.86 -1.30 -7.58
N ARG A 214 16.49 -0.74 -8.62
CA ARG A 214 17.22 -1.53 -9.63
C ARG A 214 18.27 -2.42 -8.99
N ASP A 215 19.07 -1.86 -8.08
CA ASP A 215 20.14 -2.59 -7.42
C ASP A 215 19.57 -3.74 -6.54
N PHE A 216 18.44 -3.50 -5.86
CA PHE A 216 17.73 -4.53 -5.11
C PHE A 216 17.18 -5.65 -6.01
N TYR A 217 16.61 -5.32 -7.17
CA TYR A 217 15.99 -6.27 -8.09
C TYR A 217 16.98 -6.85 -9.14
N GLY A 218 18.27 -6.90 -8.81
CA GLY A 218 19.28 -7.59 -9.61
C GLY A 218 19.59 -6.91 -10.95
N GLY A 219 19.59 -5.57 -10.97
CA GLY A 219 20.02 -4.80 -12.14
C GLY A 219 18.94 -4.56 -13.20
N ARG A 220 17.70 -5.04 -13.00
CA ARG A 220 16.60 -4.80 -13.93
C ARG A 220 16.25 -3.31 -13.97
N MET A 221 16.10 -2.76 -15.17
CA MET A 221 15.67 -1.37 -15.33
C MET A 221 14.30 -1.15 -14.67
N ILE A 222 14.22 -0.15 -13.79
CA ILE A 222 12.99 0.25 -13.12
C ILE A 222 12.70 1.69 -13.48
N THR A 223 11.50 1.89 -14.03
CA THR A 223 11.00 3.21 -14.41
C THR A 223 9.66 3.43 -13.73
N LEU A 224 9.64 4.30 -12.73
CA LEU A 224 8.41 4.76 -12.10
C LEU A 224 7.80 5.87 -12.96
N PHE A 225 6.47 5.97 -12.96
CA PHE A 225 5.72 6.94 -13.79
C PHE A 225 6.02 6.89 -15.29
N ASN A 226 6.43 5.72 -15.81
CA ASN A 226 6.73 5.50 -17.23
C ASN A 226 7.59 6.60 -17.87
N ASN A 227 8.63 7.03 -17.17
CA ASN A 227 9.51 8.10 -17.61
C ASN A 227 8.93 9.51 -17.72
N ALA A 228 7.67 9.74 -17.36
CA ALA A 228 7.05 11.05 -17.50
C ALA A 228 7.62 12.10 -16.55
N CYS A 229 8.03 11.70 -15.34
CA CYS A 229 8.32 12.66 -14.26
C CYS A 229 9.82 12.97 -14.09
N PRO A 230 10.19 14.16 -13.59
CA PRO A 230 11.60 14.55 -13.40
C PRO A 230 12.36 13.62 -12.44
N ARG A 231 13.64 13.38 -12.71
CA ARG A 231 14.50 12.46 -11.91
C ARG A 231 15.37 13.15 -10.89
N GLN A 232 15.57 14.45 -11.05
CA GLN A 232 16.37 15.31 -10.19
C GLN A 232 15.46 16.17 -9.35
#